data_AF-F2NCR5-F1
#
_entry.id   AF-F2NCR5-F1
#
_cell.length_a   1.000
_cell.length_b   1.000
_cell.length_c   1.000
_cell.angle_alpha   90.00
_cell.angle_beta   90.00
_cell.angle_gamma   90.00
#
_symmetry.space_group_name_H-M   'P 1'
#
loop_
_entity.id
_entity.type
_entity.pdbx_description
1 polymer ?
#
loop_
_entity_poly.entity_id
_entity_poly.type
_entity_poly.pdbx_seq_one_letter_code
_entity_poly.pdbx_strand_id
1 'polypeptide(L)'
;MVGVSEIEASIISALAEIRPEVPTIRSYQGEILKDVRSQAFRLPAFLIRYVWGYATRSSDKVYGLNYHFSVTIVNCNARGERKARTETDGLYQLGDDIQKAVQHQTFGLPITPFYLMSSSFISAEPEALILVNTYKTTAYDLATLGKLSWVSETGGETEVFLPFHYTEAGSHQMMDSSEYERALDATLRKYFRPLKRRFGVELPFLNDSQKNELLSAKQAQRQFKLYLEAGGEKTCDVVWSNDFDFHQVRPGVWSGHIILTEI
;
A
#
# COMPACT_ATOMS: atom_id res chain seq x y z
N MET A 1 -3.67 -11.57 -10.01
CA MET A 1 -3.75 -10.09 -9.94
C MET A 1 -5.09 -9.68 -9.34
N VAL A 2 -5.09 -8.84 -8.32
CA VAL A 2 -6.32 -8.40 -7.63
C VAL A 2 -7.17 -7.54 -8.54
N GLY A 3 -8.46 -7.87 -8.63
CA GLY A 3 -9.42 -7.18 -9.48
C GLY A 3 -10.14 -6.04 -8.73
N VAL A 4 -10.66 -5.08 -9.49
CA VAL A 4 -11.47 -3.95 -8.97
C VAL A 4 -12.60 -4.41 -8.05
N SER A 5 -13.27 -5.52 -8.40
CA SER A 5 -14.39 -6.06 -7.63
C SER A 5 -14.00 -6.55 -6.23
N GLU A 6 -12.81 -7.12 -6.09
CA GLU A 6 -12.31 -7.64 -4.81
C GLU A 6 -11.92 -6.48 -3.88
N ILE A 7 -11.23 -5.48 -4.44
CA ILE A 7 -10.88 -4.24 -3.73
C ILE A 7 -12.13 -3.53 -3.23
N GLU A 8 -13.14 -3.39 -4.09
CA GLU A 8 -14.40 -2.74 -3.75
C GLU A 8 -15.14 -3.49 -2.65
N ALA A 9 -15.17 -4.84 -2.70
CA ALA A 9 -15.76 -5.67 -1.66
C ALA A 9 -15.07 -5.47 -0.30
N SER A 10 -13.75 -5.34 -0.29
CA SER A 10 -12.99 -5.07 0.94
C SER A 10 -13.30 -3.69 1.53
N ILE A 11 -13.43 -2.65 0.69
CA ILE A 11 -13.86 -1.32 1.16
C ILE A 11 -15.26 -1.42 1.80
N ILE A 12 -16.19 -2.13 1.17
CA ILE A 12 -17.56 -2.32 1.70
C ILE A 12 -17.51 -2.99 3.07
N SER A 13 -16.75 -4.09 3.18
CA SER A 13 -16.64 -4.85 4.42
C SER A 13 -16.09 -3.97 5.55
N ALA A 14 -15.05 -3.17 5.27
CA ALA A 14 -14.45 -2.28 6.26
C ALA A 14 -15.41 -1.17 6.70
N LEU A 15 -16.21 -0.61 5.78
CA LEU A 15 -17.21 0.40 6.12
C LEU A 15 -18.38 -0.19 6.91
N ALA A 16 -18.83 -1.40 6.56
CA ALA A 16 -19.88 -2.09 7.29
C ALA A 16 -19.45 -2.50 8.70
N GLU A 17 -18.16 -2.73 8.93
CA GLU A 17 -17.62 -3.03 10.27
C GLU A 17 -17.66 -1.79 11.19
N ILE A 18 -17.29 -0.61 10.68
CA ILE A 18 -17.24 0.61 11.49
C ILE A 18 -18.62 1.28 11.67
N ARG A 19 -19.53 1.09 10.70
CA ARG A 19 -20.85 1.72 10.61
C ARG A 19 -21.88 0.74 10.00
N PRO A 20 -22.23 -0.35 10.69
CA PRO A 20 -23.19 -1.34 10.18
C PRO A 20 -24.59 -0.78 9.91
N GLU A 21 -24.95 0.32 10.56
CA GLU A 21 -26.23 1.02 10.42
C GLU A 21 -26.32 1.91 9.16
N VAL A 22 -25.17 2.26 8.55
CA VAL A 22 -25.14 3.10 7.34
C VAL A 22 -25.12 2.21 6.09
N PRO A 23 -26.16 2.24 5.25
CA PRO A 23 -26.19 1.46 4.01
C PRO A 23 -24.99 1.79 3.12
N THR A 24 -24.30 0.75 2.65
CA THR A 24 -23.21 0.87 1.69
C THR A 24 -23.63 0.31 0.33
N ILE A 25 -23.58 1.16 -0.70
CA ILE A 25 -23.99 0.84 -2.07
C ILE A 25 -22.73 0.65 -2.93
N ARG A 26 -22.61 -0.56 -3.49
CA ARG A 26 -21.54 -0.98 -4.38
C ARG A 26 -21.72 -0.46 -5.81
N SER A 27 -20.61 -0.18 -6.48
CA SER A 27 -20.53 0.12 -7.92
C SER A 27 -21.56 1.15 -8.35
N TYR A 28 -21.66 2.23 -7.58
CA TYR A 28 -22.66 3.25 -7.83
C TYR A 28 -22.41 3.93 -9.18
N GLN A 29 -23.35 3.77 -10.11
CA GLN A 29 -23.32 4.36 -11.46
C GLN A 29 -24.44 5.39 -11.67
N GLY A 30 -25.24 5.69 -10.64
CA GLY A 30 -26.36 6.62 -10.71
C GLY A 30 -25.94 8.09 -10.76
N GLU A 31 -26.92 8.97 -10.95
CA GLU A 31 -26.75 10.42 -10.83
C GLU A 31 -27.06 10.82 -9.39
N ILE A 32 -26.01 11.06 -8.57
CA ILE A 32 -26.13 11.31 -7.12
C ILE A 32 -27.24 12.32 -6.80
N LEU A 33 -27.33 13.40 -7.57
CA LEU A 33 -28.31 14.46 -7.32
C LEU A 33 -29.75 14.04 -7.62
N LYS A 34 -29.94 13.22 -8.65
CA LYS A 34 -31.26 12.68 -9.02
C LYS A 34 -31.71 11.62 -8.01
N ASP A 35 -30.77 10.81 -7.54
CA ASP A 35 -31.06 9.71 -6.62
C ASP A 35 -31.34 10.23 -5.21
N VAL A 36 -30.63 11.27 -4.75
CA VAL A 36 -30.94 12.01 -3.51
C VAL A 36 -32.40 12.48 -3.50
N ARG A 37 -32.86 13.08 -4.61
CA ARG A 37 -34.23 13.64 -4.71
C ARG A 37 -35.31 12.55 -4.72
N SER A 38 -35.02 11.40 -5.30
CA SER A 38 -36.02 10.33 -5.48
C SER A 38 -36.02 9.29 -4.36
N GLN A 39 -34.94 9.17 -3.57
CA GLN A 39 -34.73 8.12 -2.57
C GLN A 39 -34.18 8.64 -1.24
N ALA A 40 -34.62 9.82 -0.80
CA ALA A 40 -34.13 10.47 0.43
C ALA A 40 -34.24 9.58 1.69
N PHE A 41 -35.19 8.63 1.73
CA PHE A 41 -35.38 7.70 2.86
C PHE A 41 -34.23 6.69 3.06
N ARG A 42 -33.30 6.57 2.10
CA ARG A 42 -32.16 5.63 2.16
C ARG A 42 -30.87 6.28 2.67
N LEU A 43 -30.97 7.50 3.20
CA LEU A 43 -29.83 8.33 3.60
C LEU A 43 -29.76 8.45 5.14
N PRO A 44 -28.56 8.52 5.75
CA PRO A 44 -27.24 8.62 5.11
C PRO A 44 -26.81 7.31 4.45
N ALA A 45 -25.96 7.39 3.42
CA ALA A 45 -25.41 6.21 2.74
C ALA A 45 -23.97 6.43 2.27
N PHE A 46 -23.20 5.35 2.22
CA PHE A 46 -21.91 5.29 1.56
C PHE A 46 -22.07 4.76 0.14
N LEU A 47 -21.63 5.53 -0.85
CA LEU A 47 -21.63 5.14 -2.26
C LEU A 47 -20.19 4.89 -2.68
N ILE A 48 -19.87 3.66 -3.09
CA ILE A 48 -18.54 3.33 -3.57
C ILE A 48 -18.58 3.22 -5.09
N ARG A 49 -17.59 3.83 -5.73
CA ARG A 49 -17.45 3.79 -7.19
C ARG A 49 -15.99 3.64 -7.56
N TYR A 50 -15.72 2.71 -8.46
CA TYR A 50 -14.49 2.73 -9.24
C TYR A 50 -14.56 3.89 -10.25
N VAL A 51 -13.59 4.79 -10.19
CA VAL A 51 -13.56 5.99 -11.04
C VAL A 51 -12.82 5.69 -12.34
N TRP A 52 -11.58 5.22 -12.24
CA TRP A 52 -10.71 4.87 -13.36
C TRP A 52 -9.44 4.18 -12.85
N GLY A 53 -8.61 3.70 -13.77
CA GLY A 53 -7.36 3.04 -13.46
C GLY A 53 -6.44 2.96 -14.67
N TYR A 54 -5.15 2.75 -14.40
CA TYR A 54 -4.11 2.77 -15.41
C TYR A 54 -2.91 1.92 -15.00
N ALA A 55 -2.23 1.34 -15.99
CA ALA A 55 -1.00 0.59 -15.76
C ALA A 55 0.20 1.56 -15.70
N THR A 56 1.07 1.36 -14.73
CA THR A 56 2.40 1.95 -14.68
C THR A 56 3.44 0.86 -14.72
N ARG A 57 4.41 0.99 -15.62
CA ARG A 57 5.62 0.17 -15.59
C ARG A 57 6.54 0.74 -14.52
N SER A 58 6.82 -0.07 -13.51
CA SER A 58 7.65 0.29 -12.35
C SER A 58 9.11 -0.12 -12.59
N SER A 59 9.33 -1.22 -13.32
CA SER A 59 10.63 -1.70 -13.79
C SER A 59 10.46 -2.54 -15.05
N ASP A 60 11.54 -3.16 -15.56
CA ASP A 60 11.49 -3.89 -16.83
C ASP A 60 10.48 -5.05 -16.85
N LYS A 61 10.13 -5.60 -15.68
CA LYS A 61 9.21 -6.73 -15.53
C LYS A 61 8.05 -6.50 -14.55
N VAL A 62 8.01 -5.35 -13.86
CA VAL A 62 6.99 -5.06 -12.84
C VAL A 62 5.99 -4.05 -13.39
N TYR A 63 4.72 -4.47 -13.45
CA TYR A 63 3.60 -3.62 -13.79
C TYR A 63 2.71 -3.44 -12.56
N GLY A 64 2.45 -2.19 -12.21
CA GLY A 64 1.44 -1.82 -11.21
C GLY A 64 0.17 -1.35 -11.91
N LEU A 65 -0.98 -1.88 -11.53
CA LEU A 65 -2.28 -1.34 -11.89
C LEU A 65 -2.73 -0.37 -10.82
N ASN A 66 -2.73 0.91 -11.15
CA ASN A 66 -3.23 1.96 -10.28
C ASN A 66 -4.74 2.02 -10.42
N TYR A 67 -5.45 1.99 -9.30
CA TYR A 67 -6.89 2.10 -9.24
C TYR A 67 -7.31 3.33 -8.42
N HIS A 68 -8.31 4.04 -8.91
CA HIS A 68 -8.93 5.17 -8.24
C HIS A 68 -10.37 4.81 -7.86
N PHE A 69 -10.68 4.93 -6.57
CA PHE A 69 -12.01 4.70 -6.02
C PHE A 69 -12.53 5.98 -5.37
N SER A 70 -13.80 6.29 -5.54
CA SER A 70 -14.48 7.31 -4.76
C SER A 70 -15.39 6.65 -3.73
N VAL A 71 -15.28 7.08 -2.49
CA VAL A 71 -16.24 6.79 -1.42
C VAL A 71 -16.99 8.08 -1.13
N THR A 72 -18.28 8.09 -1.44
CA THR A 72 -19.13 9.26 -1.32
C THR A 72 -20.12 9.08 -0.18
N ILE A 73 -20.23 10.08 0.68
CA ILE A 73 -21.25 10.15 1.70
C ILE A 73 -22.33 11.08 1.19
N VAL A 74 -23.57 10.65 1.31
CA VAL A 74 -24.73 11.48 1.05
C VAL A 74 -25.53 11.58 2.34
N ASN A 75 -25.73 12.80 2.84
CA ASN A 75 -26.50 13.05 4.06
C ASN A 75 -27.50 14.22 3.86
N CYS A 76 -28.78 13.96 4.11
CA CYS A 76 -29.87 14.93 3.99
C CYS A 76 -30.06 15.83 5.22
N ASN A 77 -29.49 15.48 6.38
CA ASN A 77 -29.73 16.21 7.64
C ASN A 77 -28.88 17.50 7.78
N ALA A 78 -28.10 17.89 6.77
CA ALA A 78 -26.92 18.73 6.99
C ALA A 78 -27.04 20.26 6.71
N ARG A 79 -28.23 20.79 6.35
CA ARG A 79 -28.39 22.26 6.12
C ARG A 79 -29.13 22.95 7.27
N GLY A 80 -28.48 23.96 7.87
CA GLY A 80 -29.05 24.88 8.87
C GLY A 80 -28.64 24.60 10.31
N GLU A 81 -28.37 23.34 10.65
CA GLU A 81 -28.05 22.95 12.02
C GLU A 81 -26.58 22.55 12.14
N ARG A 82 -25.75 23.42 12.73
CA ARG A 82 -24.35 23.12 13.09
C ARG A 82 -24.25 21.78 13.82
N LYS A 83 -25.25 21.50 14.65
CA LYS A 83 -25.47 20.24 15.36
C LYS A 83 -25.49 19.03 14.43
N ALA A 84 -26.35 19.01 13.40
CA ALA A 84 -26.45 17.87 12.47
C ALA A 84 -25.18 17.59 11.63
N ARG A 85 -24.20 18.51 11.59
CA ARG A 85 -22.89 18.27 10.95
C ARG A 85 -21.87 17.65 11.90
N THR A 86 -22.01 17.89 13.20
CA THR A 86 -21.02 17.56 14.24
C THR A 86 -21.51 16.52 15.25
N GLU A 87 -22.81 16.23 15.27
CA GLU A 87 -23.41 15.18 16.08
C GLU A 87 -23.08 13.79 15.52
N THR A 88 -23.39 12.76 16.30
CA THR A 88 -23.34 11.36 15.89
C THR A 88 -24.04 11.20 14.53
N ASP A 89 -23.39 10.54 13.58
CA ASP A 89 -23.84 10.36 12.18
C ASP A 89 -23.89 11.63 11.33
N GLY A 90 -23.30 12.73 11.82
CA GLY A 90 -23.03 13.92 11.05
C GLY A 90 -21.98 13.68 9.95
N LEU A 91 -22.05 14.47 8.88
CA LEU A 91 -21.22 14.26 7.68
C LEU A 91 -19.70 14.24 7.98
N TYR A 92 -19.23 15.05 8.92
CA TYR A 92 -17.81 15.06 9.29
C TYR A 92 -17.41 13.79 10.03
N GLN A 93 -18.24 13.33 10.96
CA GLN A 93 -17.99 12.08 11.67
C GLN A 93 -17.94 10.91 10.69
N LEU A 94 -18.93 10.80 9.80
CA LEU A 94 -18.95 9.78 8.75
C LEU A 94 -17.73 9.87 7.82
N GLY A 95 -17.24 11.09 7.56
CA GLY A 95 -16.00 11.33 6.81
C GLY A 95 -14.77 10.79 7.52
N ASP A 96 -14.65 11.04 8.82
CA ASP A 96 -13.58 10.50 9.66
C ASP A 96 -13.64 8.98 9.76
N ASP A 97 -14.83 8.40 9.82
CA ASP A 97 -15.02 6.95 9.87
C ASP A 97 -14.58 6.29 8.55
N ILE A 98 -14.92 6.87 7.39
CA ILE A 98 -14.40 6.40 6.10
C ILE A 98 -12.88 6.49 6.06
N GLN A 99 -12.30 7.60 6.52
CA GLN A 99 -10.84 7.70 6.57
C GLN A 99 -10.26 6.59 7.44
N LYS A 100 -10.75 6.37 8.66
CA LYS A 100 -10.27 5.27 9.51
C LYS A 100 -10.40 3.89 8.87
N ALA A 101 -11.52 3.63 8.19
CA ALA A 101 -11.83 2.33 7.60
C ALA A 101 -11.09 2.07 6.28
N VAL A 102 -10.78 3.09 5.48
CA VAL A 102 -10.24 2.91 4.13
C VAL A 102 -8.81 3.39 4.02
N GLN A 103 -8.54 4.57 4.57
CA GLN A 103 -7.25 5.20 4.44
C GLN A 103 -6.19 4.31 5.07
N HIS A 104 -5.15 4.01 4.28
CA HIS A 104 -3.96 3.29 4.72
C HIS A 104 -4.16 1.79 4.95
N GLN A 105 -5.33 1.26 4.57
CA GLN A 105 -5.59 -0.16 4.58
C GLN A 105 -5.09 -0.83 3.31
N THR A 106 -4.63 -2.08 3.43
CA THR A 106 -4.42 -3.01 2.30
C THR A 106 -5.50 -4.07 2.23
N PHE A 107 -6.29 -4.22 3.29
CA PHE A 107 -7.32 -5.26 3.46
C PHE A 107 -6.79 -6.70 3.27
N GLY A 108 -5.50 -6.92 3.53
CA GLY A 108 -4.84 -8.21 3.28
C GLY A 108 -4.66 -8.55 1.80
N LEU A 109 -4.97 -7.62 0.89
CA LEU A 109 -4.77 -7.79 -0.55
C LEU A 109 -3.33 -7.39 -0.93
N PRO A 110 -2.76 -7.97 -1.99
CA PRO A 110 -1.47 -7.56 -2.56
C PRO A 110 -1.58 -6.23 -3.34
N ILE A 111 -1.94 -5.18 -2.61
CA ILE A 111 -2.07 -3.80 -3.09
C ILE A 111 -1.28 -2.87 -2.17
N THR A 112 -0.88 -1.71 -2.68
CA THR A 112 -0.40 -0.64 -1.80
C THR A 112 -1.53 -0.18 -0.89
N PRO A 113 -1.23 0.36 0.30
CA PRO A 113 -2.24 1.00 1.13
C PRO A 113 -3.04 2.05 0.36
N PHE A 114 -4.30 2.30 0.74
CA PHE A 114 -5.06 3.39 0.15
C PHE A 114 -4.56 4.77 0.59
N TYR A 115 -4.49 5.71 -0.36
CA TYR A 115 -4.15 7.11 -0.13
C TYR A 115 -5.32 8.00 -0.52
N LEU A 116 -5.71 8.91 0.37
CA LEU A 116 -6.67 9.96 0.03
C LEU A 116 -6.00 10.94 -0.93
N MET A 117 -6.52 11.01 -2.16
CA MET A 117 -6.05 11.92 -3.21
C MET A 117 -6.74 13.28 -3.09
N SER A 118 -8.04 13.28 -2.80
CA SER A 118 -8.84 14.48 -2.69
C SER A 118 -10.05 14.23 -1.80
N SER A 119 -10.45 15.25 -1.06
CA SER A 119 -11.72 15.30 -0.36
C SER A 119 -12.46 16.55 -0.80
N SER A 120 -13.74 16.43 -1.18
CA SER A 120 -14.50 17.55 -1.75
C SER A 120 -15.94 17.52 -1.29
N PHE A 121 -16.46 18.69 -0.94
CA PHE A 121 -17.86 18.87 -0.63
C PHE A 121 -18.61 19.32 -1.88
N ILE A 122 -19.66 18.60 -2.24
CA ILE A 122 -20.59 19.02 -3.27
C ILE A 122 -21.85 19.51 -2.56
N SER A 123 -22.03 20.83 -2.55
CA SER A 123 -23.29 21.45 -2.14
C SER A 123 -24.16 21.60 -3.37
N ALA A 124 -24.83 20.53 -3.76
CA ALA A 124 -25.59 20.53 -5.00
C ALA A 124 -27.02 21.08 -4.87
N GLU A 125 -27.63 21.05 -3.69
CA GLU A 125 -29.05 21.36 -3.50
C GLU A 125 -29.32 21.87 -2.07
N PRO A 126 -30.46 22.54 -1.80
CA PRO A 126 -30.81 22.97 -0.45
C PRO A 126 -30.99 21.83 0.58
N GLU A 127 -31.08 20.57 0.15
CA GLU A 127 -31.58 19.43 0.94
C GLU A 127 -30.54 18.32 1.23
N ALA A 128 -29.31 18.41 0.70
CA ALA A 128 -28.29 17.40 0.96
C ALA A 128 -26.87 17.96 0.92
N LEU A 129 -26.01 17.43 1.79
CA LEU A 129 -24.57 17.69 1.78
C LEU A 129 -23.86 16.40 1.39
N ILE A 130 -22.99 16.50 0.38
CA ILE A 130 -22.30 15.35 -0.20
C ILE A 130 -20.80 15.52 0.05
N LEU A 131 -20.16 14.51 0.65
CA LEU A 131 -18.71 14.44 0.80
C LEU A 131 -18.16 13.36 -0.13
N VAL A 132 -17.24 13.73 -1.02
CA VAL A 132 -16.59 12.80 -1.94
C VAL A 132 -15.12 12.67 -1.55
N ASN A 133 -14.72 11.48 -1.11
CA ASN A 133 -13.33 11.13 -0.86
C ASN A 133 -12.83 10.23 -1.99
N THR A 134 -11.81 10.66 -2.71
CA THR A 134 -11.17 9.88 -3.77
C THR A 134 -9.90 9.26 -3.23
N TYR A 135 -9.79 7.94 -3.31
CA TYR A 135 -8.63 7.18 -2.90
C TYR A 135 -7.91 6.55 -4.08
N LYS A 136 -6.58 6.38 -3.94
CA LYS A 136 -5.72 5.65 -4.86
C LYS A 136 -5.10 4.45 -4.16
N THR A 137 -5.01 3.33 -4.88
CA THR A 137 -4.18 2.17 -4.53
C THR A 137 -3.53 1.61 -5.80
N THR A 138 -2.47 0.82 -5.67
CA THR A 138 -1.82 0.12 -6.77
C THR A 138 -1.81 -1.36 -6.48
N ALA A 139 -2.42 -2.16 -7.35
CA ALA A 139 -2.26 -3.61 -7.31
C ALA A 139 -1.05 -4.03 -8.15
N TYR A 140 -0.26 -4.94 -7.61
CA TYR A 140 0.82 -5.58 -8.34
C TYR A 140 0.41 -7.00 -8.69
N ASP A 141 0.97 -7.53 -9.77
CA ASP A 141 0.89 -8.96 -9.96
C ASP A 141 1.78 -9.66 -8.93
N LEU A 142 1.23 -10.60 -8.16
CA LEU A 142 2.01 -11.39 -7.20
C LEU A 142 3.19 -12.08 -7.90
N ALA A 143 3.02 -12.51 -9.15
CA ALA A 143 4.10 -13.10 -9.95
C ALA A 143 5.26 -12.13 -10.21
N THR A 144 5.02 -10.82 -10.12
CA THR A 144 6.03 -9.76 -10.32
C THR A 144 6.54 -9.16 -9.01
N LEU A 145 5.92 -9.47 -7.88
CA LEU A 145 6.46 -9.13 -6.57
C LEU A 145 7.55 -10.14 -6.23
N GLY A 146 8.60 -9.69 -5.55
CA GLY A 146 9.49 -10.62 -4.87
C GLY A 146 9.03 -10.85 -3.44
N LYS A 147 9.69 -11.78 -2.77
CA LYS A 147 9.40 -12.20 -1.40
C LYS A 147 10.69 -12.26 -0.59
N LEU A 148 10.63 -11.78 0.65
CA LEU A 148 11.61 -12.10 1.68
C LEU A 148 10.94 -13.04 2.68
N SER A 149 11.59 -14.18 2.96
CA SER A 149 11.18 -15.04 4.06
C SER A 149 12.29 -15.25 5.07
N TRP A 150 11.93 -15.34 6.35
CA TRP A 150 12.86 -15.62 7.44
C TRP A 150 12.15 -16.33 8.57
N VAL A 151 12.91 -16.97 9.46
CA VAL A 151 12.36 -17.57 10.68
C VAL A 151 12.20 -16.49 11.73
N SER A 152 10.97 -16.31 12.23
CA SER A 152 10.60 -15.34 13.26
C SER A 152 11.18 -15.70 14.64
N GLU A 153 11.04 -14.81 15.62
CA GLU A 153 11.41 -15.12 17.02
C GLU A 153 10.59 -16.26 17.61
N THR A 154 9.35 -16.41 17.16
CA THR A 154 8.44 -17.46 17.62
C THR A 154 8.64 -18.79 16.89
N GLY A 155 9.60 -18.86 15.95
CA GLY A 155 9.95 -20.06 15.20
C GLY A 155 9.08 -20.33 13.97
N GLY A 156 8.11 -19.46 13.67
CA GLY A 156 7.33 -19.51 12.43
C GLY A 156 8.10 -18.91 11.25
N GLU A 157 7.80 -19.34 10.02
CA GLU A 157 8.29 -18.63 8.83
C GLU A 157 7.44 -17.38 8.62
N THR A 158 8.10 -16.21 8.64
CA THR A 158 7.50 -14.92 8.30
C THR A 158 7.85 -14.61 6.86
N GLU A 159 6.87 -14.08 6.11
CA GLU A 159 7.04 -13.68 4.72
C GLU A 159 6.57 -12.24 4.52
N VAL A 160 7.30 -11.48 3.70
CA VAL A 160 6.89 -10.15 3.24
C VAL A 160 7.03 -10.08 1.73
N PHE A 161 5.93 -9.70 1.07
CA PHE A 161 5.85 -9.49 -0.38
C PHE A 161 6.04 -8.02 -0.71
N LEU A 162 6.96 -7.73 -1.62
CA LEU A 162 7.44 -6.37 -1.85
C LEU A 162 7.61 -6.11 -3.34
N PRO A 163 7.34 -4.89 -3.82
CA PRO A 163 7.74 -4.49 -5.15
C PRO A 163 9.27 -4.39 -5.20
N PHE A 164 9.93 -5.39 -5.78
CA PHE A 164 11.39 -5.36 -5.90
C PHE A 164 11.80 -4.42 -7.03
N HIS A 165 12.46 -3.33 -6.66
CA HIS A 165 13.30 -2.55 -7.56
C HIS A 165 14.70 -3.13 -7.54
N TYR A 166 14.90 -4.24 -8.27
CA TYR A 166 16.21 -4.84 -8.38
C TYR A 166 17.08 -4.07 -9.38
N THR A 167 18.12 -3.41 -8.87
CA THR A 167 19.32 -3.10 -9.66
C THR A 167 20.32 -4.22 -9.45
N GLU A 168 20.59 -5.00 -10.52
CA GLU A 168 21.79 -5.84 -10.57
C GLU A 168 22.98 -4.95 -10.19
N ALA A 169 23.84 -5.42 -9.28
CA ALA A 169 25.10 -4.78 -8.92
C ALA A 169 26.11 -4.78 -10.10
N GLY A 170 25.65 -4.47 -11.30
CA GLY A 170 26.37 -4.22 -12.53
C GLY A 170 26.00 -2.89 -13.20
N SER A 171 24.95 -2.17 -12.76
CA SER A 171 24.70 -0.80 -13.25
C SER A 171 25.48 0.24 -12.43
N HIS A 172 26.81 0.19 -12.52
CA HIS A 172 27.81 1.26 -12.31
C HIS A 172 27.76 2.24 -11.11
N GLN A 173 26.82 2.20 -10.17
CA GLN A 173 26.65 3.29 -9.18
C GLN A 173 26.96 2.94 -7.71
N MET A 174 27.30 1.70 -7.39
CA MET A 174 27.73 1.32 -6.04
C MET A 174 28.91 0.32 -6.02
N MET A 175 29.77 0.37 -7.04
CA MET A 175 31.13 -0.14 -6.86
C MET A 175 31.87 0.89 -6.02
N ASP A 176 32.36 0.49 -4.85
CA ASP A 176 33.41 1.23 -4.17
C ASP A 176 34.54 1.38 -5.20
N SER A 177 34.82 2.61 -5.64
CA SER A 177 35.76 2.87 -6.73
C SER A 177 37.12 2.23 -6.45
N SER A 178 37.45 2.06 -5.16
CA SER A 178 38.65 1.39 -4.71
C SER A 178 38.71 -0.11 -5.00
N GLU A 179 37.59 -0.83 -5.02
CA GLU A 179 37.58 -2.27 -5.36
C GLU A 179 37.66 -2.48 -6.87
N TYR A 180 37.02 -1.62 -7.66
CA TYR A 180 37.10 -1.64 -9.12
C TYR A 180 38.50 -1.26 -9.63
N GLU A 181 39.10 -0.21 -9.07
CA GLU A 181 40.48 0.21 -9.40
C GLU A 181 41.51 -0.86 -9.01
N ARG A 182 41.35 -1.54 -7.87
CA ARG A 182 42.23 -2.65 -7.45
C ARG A 182 42.05 -3.92 -8.30
N ALA A 183 40.85 -4.16 -8.84
CA ALA A 183 40.60 -5.26 -9.76
C ALA A 183 41.26 -5.01 -11.13
N LEU A 184 41.26 -3.76 -11.61
CA LEU A 184 41.92 -3.34 -12.85
C LEU A 184 43.45 -3.39 -12.78
N ASP A 185 44.05 -3.04 -11.64
CA ASP A 185 45.51 -3.01 -11.43
C ASP A 185 46.15 -4.42 -11.27
N ALA A 186 45.36 -5.50 -11.40
CA ALA A 186 45.82 -6.89 -11.35
C ALA A 186 46.56 -7.33 -10.06
N THR A 187 46.66 -6.46 -9.05
CA THR A 187 47.29 -6.69 -7.74
C THR A 187 46.53 -7.74 -6.90
N LEU A 188 45.30 -8.10 -7.30
CA LEU A 188 44.43 -9.07 -6.62
C LEU A 188 44.13 -10.36 -7.43
N ARG A 189 44.96 -10.76 -8.41
CA ARG A 189 44.71 -12.02 -9.18
C ARG A 189 44.58 -13.29 -8.32
N LYS A 190 44.99 -13.28 -7.05
CA LYS A 190 44.77 -14.39 -6.08
C LYS A 190 43.57 -14.21 -5.14
N TYR A 191 42.86 -13.08 -5.23
CA TYR A 191 41.69 -12.73 -4.40
C TYR A 191 40.42 -12.57 -5.25
N PHE A 192 40.29 -13.33 -6.34
CA PHE A 192 39.02 -13.46 -7.05
C PHE A 192 38.04 -14.27 -6.17
N ARG A 193 37.61 -13.69 -5.04
CA ARG A 193 36.40 -14.15 -4.37
C ARG A 193 35.24 -13.80 -5.31
N PRO A 194 34.30 -14.73 -5.56
CA PRO A 194 33.09 -14.37 -6.29
C PRO A 194 32.47 -13.16 -5.60
N LEU A 195 32.27 -12.08 -6.36
CA LEU A 195 31.67 -10.86 -5.86
C LEU A 195 30.24 -11.20 -5.42
N LYS A 196 29.98 -11.11 -4.11
CA LYS A 196 28.66 -11.32 -3.53
C LYS A 196 27.69 -10.32 -4.15
N ARG A 197 26.53 -10.80 -4.61
CA ARG A 197 25.49 -9.91 -5.14
C ARG A 197 24.93 -9.05 -4.02
N ARG A 198 24.68 -7.78 -4.33
CA ARG A 198 23.96 -6.84 -3.46
C ARG A 198 22.62 -6.49 -4.10
N PHE A 199 21.60 -6.33 -3.28
CA PHE A 199 20.24 -6.03 -3.68
C PHE A 199 19.76 -4.81 -2.89
N GLY A 200 19.47 -3.71 -3.58
CA GLY A 200 18.71 -2.60 -3.01
C GLY A 200 17.23 -2.96 -3.03
N VAL A 201 16.54 -2.79 -1.91
CA VAL A 201 15.12 -3.10 -1.77
C VAL A 201 14.42 -1.89 -1.17
N GLU A 202 13.59 -1.25 -1.98
CA GLU A 202 12.66 -0.24 -1.50
C GLU A 202 11.47 -0.93 -0.85
N LEU A 203 11.09 -0.46 0.32
CA LEU A 203 9.99 -0.97 1.13
C LEU A 203 8.94 0.12 1.25
N PRO A 204 8.18 0.37 0.17
CA PRO A 204 7.16 1.39 0.21
C PRO A 204 6.01 0.89 1.10
N PHE A 205 5.80 1.57 2.23
CA PHE A 205 4.59 1.50 3.04
C PHE A 205 4.40 0.22 3.88
N LEU A 206 5.34 0.00 4.81
CA LEU A 206 5.18 -0.96 5.90
C LEU A 206 4.26 -0.43 7.00
N ASN A 207 3.44 -1.30 7.59
CA ASN A 207 2.79 -0.99 8.86
C ASN A 207 3.76 -1.15 10.06
N ASP A 208 3.34 -0.73 11.26
CA ASP A 208 4.16 -0.84 12.49
C ASP A 208 4.61 -2.28 12.78
N SER A 209 3.74 -3.27 12.56
CA SER A 209 4.05 -4.68 12.80
C SER A 209 5.18 -5.16 11.89
N GLN A 210 5.03 -4.96 10.58
CA GLN A 210 6.02 -5.34 9.56
C GLN A 210 7.37 -4.64 9.79
N LYS A 211 7.32 -3.34 10.10
CA LYS A 211 8.50 -2.55 10.42
C LYS A 211 9.23 -3.10 11.65
N ASN A 212 8.50 -3.40 12.72
CA ASN A 212 9.09 -3.92 13.96
C ASN A 212 9.64 -5.34 13.78
N GLU A 213 8.98 -6.19 12.99
CA GLU A 213 9.48 -7.53 12.64
C GLU A 213 10.78 -7.46 11.84
N LEU A 214 10.87 -6.58 10.85
CA LEU A 214 12.10 -6.37 10.08
C LEU A 214 13.21 -5.81 10.97
N LEU A 215 12.90 -4.88 11.88
CA LEU A 215 13.87 -4.35 12.84
C LEU A 215 14.40 -5.45 13.77
N SER A 216 13.53 -6.29 14.32
CA SER A 216 13.92 -7.45 15.14
C SER A 216 14.80 -8.41 14.33
N ALA A 217 14.42 -8.72 13.08
CA ALA A 217 15.20 -9.59 12.20
C ALA A 217 16.61 -9.03 11.92
N LYS A 218 16.74 -7.70 11.76
CA LYS A 218 18.03 -7.02 11.63
C LYS A 218 18.87 -7.12 12.89
N GLN A 219 18.29 -6.83 14.06
CA GLN A 219 18.99 -6.86 15.35
C GLN A 219 19.52 -8.27 15.66
N ALA A 220 18.75 -9.30 15.32
CA ALA A 220 19.16 -10.70 15.43
C ALA A 220 20.11 -11.18 14.32
N GLN A 221 20.53 -10.30 13.40
CA GLN A 221 21.36 -10.61 12.24
C GLN A 221 20.88 -11.83 11.45
N ARG A 222 19.56 -11.93 11.27
CA ARG A 222 18.95 -13.08 10.59
C ARG A 222 19.33 -13.12 9.11
N GLN A 223 19.39 -14.35 8.62
CA GLN A 223 19.46 -14.64 7.20
C GLN A 223 18.04 -14.62 6.64
N PHE A 224 17.91 -14.05 5.46
CA PHE A 224 16.66 -13.99 4.71
C PHE A 224 16.80 -14.88 3.49
N LYS A 225 15.74 -15.62 3.16
CA LYS A 225 15.59 -16.24 1.85
C LYS A 225 15.00 -15.20 0.92
N LEU A 226 15.71 -14.89 -0.16
CA LEU A 226 15.26 -13.96 -1.19
C LEU A 226 14.64 -14.74 -2.34
N TYR A 227 13.45 -14.31 -2.76
CA TYR A 227 12.79 -14.76 -3.98
C TYR A 227 12.51 -13.53 -4.83
N LEU A 228 13.06 -13.47 -6.05
CA LEU A 228 12.76 -12.36 -6.97
C LEU A 228 11.33 -12.40 -7.50
N GLU A 229 10.71 -13.58 -7.47
CA GLU A 229 9.31 -13.82 -7.84
C GLU A 229 8.64 -14.56 -6.68
N ALA A 230 7.53 -14.05 -6.17
CA ALA A 230 6.87 -14.50 -4.95
C ALA A 230 6.47 -16.00 -4.98
N GLY A 231 6.08 -16.48 -6.16
CA GLY A 231 5.76 -17.89 -6.43
C GLY A 231 6.88 -18.67 -7.11
N GLY A 232 8.05 -18.04 -7.30
CA GLY A 232 9.21 -18.65 -7.92
C GLY A 232 10.07 -19.45 -6.94
N GLU A 233 11.13 -20.04 -7.47
CA GLU A 233 12.13 -20.73 -6.65
C GLU A 233 12.97 -19.73 -5.83
N LYS A 234 13.54 -20.21 -4.72
CA LYS A 234 14.45 -19.43 -3.89
C LYS A 234 15.63 -18.95 -4.74
N THR A 235 15.83 -17.64 -4.82
CA THR A 235 16.93 -17.05 -5.58
C THR A 235 18.27 -17.24 -4.85
N CYS A 236 18.37 -16.79 -3.60
CA CYS A 236 19.55 -16.97 -2.75
C CYS A 236 19.24 -16.69 -1.29
N ASP A 237 20.19 -16.99 -0.41
CA ASP A 237 20.17 -16.54 0.98
C ASP A 237 20.95 -15.22 1.10
N VAL A 238 20.40 -14.27 1.84
CA VAL A 238 20.95 -12.91 1.96
C VAL A 238 20.96 -12.43 3.41
N VAL A 239 21.86 -11.49 3.71
CA VAL A 239 21.90 -10.76 4.99
C VAL A 239 21.70 -9.27 4.75
N TRP A 240 21.00 -8.62 5.67
CA TRP A 240 20.83 -7.17 5.65
C TRP A 240 22.13 -6.47 6.07
N SER A 241 22.70 -5.67 5.17
CA SER A 241 24.00 -5.03 5.33
C SER A 241 23.99 -3.53 5.67
N ASN A 242 23.01 -2.73 5.25
CA ASN A 242 22.93 -1.32 5.64
C ASN A 242 22.30 -1.11 7.02
N ASP A 243 22.36 0.13 7.51
CA ASP A 243 21.65 0.57 8.70
C ASP A 243 20.14 0.64 8.46
N PHE A 244 19.38 0.73 9.55
CA PHE A 244 17.93 0.81 9.52
C PHE A 244 17.49 2.20 9.03
N ASP A 245 17.09 2.29 7.75
CA ASP A 245 16.69 3.53 7.09
C ASP A 245 15.18 3.54 6.80
N PHE A 246 14.37 3.49 7.86
CA PHE A 246 12.92 3.66 7.75
C PHE A 246 12.50 5.00 8.34
N HIS A 247 11.67 5.71 7.59
CA HIS A 247 11.05 6.96 8.01
C HIS A 247 9.54 6.80 8.03
N GLN A 248 8.91 7.45 9.00
CA GLN A 248 7.46 7.45 9.13
C GLN A 248 6.89 8.42 8.09
N VAL A 249 6.10 7.90 7.15
CA VAL A 249 5.45 8.72 6.11
C VAL A 249 4.13 9.30 6.65
N ARG A 250 3.46 8.56 7.54
CA ARG A 250 2.37 9.05 8.41
C ARG A 250 2.23 8.15 9.65
N PRO A 251 1.41 8.51 10.66
CA PRO A 251 1.21 7.67 11.83
C PRO A 251 0.91 6.21 11.44
N GLY A 252 1.73 5.29 11.96
CA GLY A 252 1.63 3.84 11.73
C GLY A 252 2.10 3.31 10.37
N VAL A 253 2.60 4.16 9.47
CA VAL A 253 3.08 3.74 8.14
C VAL A 253 4.48 4.26 7.85
N TRP A 254 5.34 3.34 7.44
CA TRP A 254 6.77 3.53 7.28
C TRP A 254 7.19 3.26 5.84
N SER A 255 8.18 3.99 5.36
CA SER A 255 8.87 3.67 4.12
C SER A 255 10.35 3.57 4.41
N GLY A 256 11.07 2.75 3.67
CA GLY A 256 12.49 2.62 3.88
C GLY A 256 13.20 1.91 2.75
N HIS A 257 14.51 1.82 2.89
CA HIS A 257 15.37 1.12 1.95
C HIS A 257 16.32 0.19 2.71
N ILE A 258 16.40 -1.05 2.25
CA ILE A 258 17.36 -2.03 2.78
C ILE A 258 18.29 -2.50 1.69
N ILE A 259 19.53 -2.80 2.08
CA ILE A 259 20.53 -3.43 1.24
C ILE A 259 20.73 -4.84 1.77
N LEU A 260 20.53 -5.82 0.89
CA LEU A 260 20.74 -7.24 1.15
C LEU A 260 22.00 -7.69 0.42
N THR A 261 22.84 -8.50 1.06
CA THR A 261 24.05 -9.07 0.48
C THR A 261 23.96 -10.59 0.49
N GLU A 262 24.24 -11.22 -0.63
CA GLU A 262 24.29 -12.67 -0.78
C GLU A 262 25.31 -13.33 0.16
N ILE A 263 24.92 -14.44 0.77
CA ILE A 263 25.74 -15.22 1.71
C ILE A 263 26.62 -16.20 0.95
#